data_AF-A0A969PW41-F1
#
_entry.id   AF-A0A969PW41-F1
#
_cell.length_a   1.000
_cell.length_b   1.000
_cell.length_c   1.000
_cell.angle_alpha   90.00
_cell.angle_beta   90.00
_cell.angle_gamma   90.00
#
_symmetry.space_group_name_H-M   'P 1'
#
loop_
_entity.id
_entity.type
_entity.pdbx_description
1 polymer ?
#
loop_
_entity_poly.entity_id
_entity_poly.type
_entity_poly.pdbx_seq_one_letter_code
_entity_poly.pdbx_strand_id
1 'polypeptide(L)' 'MELSTSAAEVSTFDGQRYLIKGALAVNSNNGKIRRVPNIYYDIRNAVNHQKELIAKRKNPSDELCKCHQAKVK' A
#
# COMPACT_ATOMS: atom_id res chain seq x y z
N MET A 1 -0.04 -1.06 -11.55
CA MET A 1 0.89 -1.88 -10.73
C MET A 1 0.08 -2.93 -9.99
N GLU A 2 0.51 -4.19 -9.96
CA GLU A 2 -0.17 -5.22 -9.18
C GLU A 2 0.29 -5.19 -7.71
N LEU A 3 -0.51 -4.56 -6.85
CA LEU A 3 -0.26 -4.54 -5.40
C LEU A 3 -0.57 -5.88 -4.72
N SER A 4 -1.55 -6.61 -5.26
CA SER A 4 -2.04 -7.89 -4.72
C SER A 4 -0.96 -8.96 -4.59
N THR A 5 0.08 -8.90 -5.42
CA THR A 5 1.12 -9.93 -5.53
C THR A 5 2.48 -9.46 -4.98
N SER A 6 2.74 -8.15 -4.96
CA SER A 6 4.06 -7.61 -4.58
C SER A 6 4.07 -6.84 -3.27
N ALA A 7 2.93 -6.28 -2.83
CA ALA A 7 2.84 -5.52 -1.58
C ALA A 7 2.45 -6.44 -0.43
N ALA A 8 3.10 -6.26 0.72
CA ALA A 8 2.70 -6.87 1.98
C ALA A 8 1.83 -5.93 2.81
N GLU A 9 2.19 -4.64 2.81
CA GLU A 9 1.47 -3.59 3.54
C GLU A 9 1.42 -2.31 2.70
N VAL A 10 0.33 -1.57 2.84
CA VAL A 10 0.15 -0.26 2.24
C VAL A 10 -0.25 0.75 3.31
N SER A 11 0.31 1.96 3.23
CA SER A 11 -0.12 3.09 4.05
C SER A 11 -0.90 4.08 3.20
N THR A 12 -1.97 4.61 3.76
CA THR A 12 -2.81 5.62 3.13
C THR A 12 -2.43 7.03 3.55
N PHE A 13 -2.94 8.05 2.86
CA PHE A 13 -2.75 9.46 3.25
C PHE A 13 -3.36 9.78 4.61
N ASP A 14 -4.44 9.09 4.99
CA ASP A 14 -5.13 9.20 6.29
C ASP A 14 -4.33 8.60 7.46
N GLY A 15 -3.15 8.01 7.20
CA GLY A 15 -2.35 7.36 8.23
C GLY A 15 -2.83 5.94 8.59
N GLN A 16 -3.84 5.42 7.90
CA GLN A 16 -4.27 4.03 8.04
C GLN A 16 -3.29 3.09 7.34
N ARG A 17 -2.99 1.96 7.98
CA ARG A 17 -2.20 0.87 7.41
C ARG A 17 -3.10 -0.31 7.07
N TYR A 18 -2.89 -0.88 5.90
CA TYR A 18 -3.60 -2.05 5.43
C TYR A 18 -2.63 -3.16 5.05
N LEU A 19 -2.83 -4.33 5.61
CA LEU A 19 -2.17 -5.57 5.20
C LEU A 19 -2.81 -6.09 3.93
N ILE A 20 -2.00 -6.32 2.91
CA ILE A 20 -2.47 -6.87 1.63
C ILE A 20 -2.39 -8.39 1.72
N LYS A 21 -3.53 -9.05 1.51
CA LYS A 21 -3.66 -10.51 1.43
C LYS A 21 -4.33 -10.84 0.10
N GLY A 22 -3.54 -10.83 -0.97
CA GLY A 22 -4.03 -11.00 -2.34
C GLY A 22 -4.90 -9.81 -2.76
N ALA A 23 -6.17 -10.05 -3.12
CA ALA A 23 -7.11 -9.00 -3.54
C ALA A 23 -7.75 -8.22 -2.37
N LEU A 24 -7.47 -8.63 -1.13
CA LEU A 24 -8.03 -8.05 0.08
C LEU A 24 -7.00 -7.19 0.81
N ALA A 25 -7.48 -6.10 1.39
CA ALA A 25 -6.73 -5.17 2.22
C ALA A 25 -7.37 -5.12 3.61
N VAL A 26 -6.62 -5.53 4.63
CA VAL A 26 -7.08 -5.62 6.02
C VAL A 26 -6.49 -4.46 6.80
N ASN A 27 -7.33 -3.57 7.32
CA ASN A 27 -6.89 -2.43 8.12
C ASN A 27 -6.32 -2.91 9.47
N SER A 28 -5.08 -2.56 9.77
CA SER A 28 -4.40 -2.98 11.01
C SER A 28 -4.94 -2.30 12.27
N ASN A 29 -5.58 -1.14 12.15
CA ASN A 29 -6.09 -0.37 13.29
C ASN A 29 -7.47 -0.84 13.76
N ASN A 30 -8.37 -1.17 12.83
CA ASN A 30 -9.77 -1.47 13.14
C ASN A 30 -10.26 -2.83 12.61
N GLY A 31 -9.39 -3.62 11.98
CA GLY A 31 -9.73 -4.93 11.44
C GLY A 31 -10.65 -4.91 10.21
N LYS A 32 -10.99 -3.72 9.66
CA LYS A 32 -11.86 -3.63 8.49
C LYS A 32 -11.20 -4.23 7.26
N ILE A 33 -11.93 -5.12 6.60
CA ILE A 33 -11.51 -5.75 5.35
C ILE A 33 -12.12 -4.97 4.19
N ARG A 34 -11.28 -4.52 3.26
CA ARG A 34 -11.67 -3.88 2.01
C ARG A 34 -11.02 -4.59 0.83
N ARG A 35 -11.50 -4.35 -0.38
CA ARG A 35 -10.81 -4.79 -1.59
C ARG A 35 -9.68 -3.82 -1.93
N VAL A 36 -8.55 -4.32 -2.39
CA VAL A 36 -7.40 -3.51 -2.85
C VAL A 36 -7.81 -2.39 -3.83
N PRO A 37 -8.60 -2.65 -4.89
CA PRO A 37 -9.02 -1.58 -5.82
C PRO A 37 -9.81 -0.45 -5.14
N ASN A 38 -10.58 -0.75 -4.08
CA ASN A 38 -11.37 0.27 -3.38
C ASN A 38 -10.52 1.25 -2.57
N ILE A 39 -9.30 0.85 -2.18
CA ILE A 39 -8.37 1.71 -1.44
C ILE A 39 -7.22 2.21 -2.32
N TYR A 40 -7.18 1.83 -3.60
CA TYR A 40 -6.03 2.08 -4.47
C TYR A 40 -5.66 3.57 -4.55
N TYR A 41 -6.67 4.44 -4.61
CA TYR A 41 -6.45 5.88 -4.68
C TYR A 41 -6.12 6.51 -3.32
N ASP A 42 -6.43 5.85 -2.20
CA ASP A 42 -6.06 6.31 -0.87
C ASP A 42 -4.61 5.96 -0.49
N ILE A 43 -3.99 5.03 -1.22
CA ILE A 43 -2.63 4.54 -0.93
C ILE A 43 -1.60 5.63 -1.22
N ARG A 44 -0.85 5.98 -0.17
CA ARG A 44 0.31 6.86 -0.22
C ARG A 44 1.60 6.10 -0.50
N ASN A 45 1.78 4.93 0.09
CA ASN A 45 2.94 4.09 -0.15
C ASN A 45 2.61 2.61 0.04
N ALA A 46 3.39 1.77 -0.64
CA ALA A 46 3.32 0.32 -0.56
C ALA A 46 4.71 -0.23 -0.25
N VAL A 47 4.75 -1.21 0.65
CA VAL A 47 5.97 -1.89 1.08
C VAL A 47 5.84 -3.40 0.87
N ASN A 48 6.97 -4.07 0.61
CA ASN A 48 7.03 -5.54 0.52
C ASN A 48 7.19 -6.20 1.91
N HIS A 49 7.26 -7.53 1.93
CA HIS A 49 7.47 -8.31 3.16
C HIS A 49 8.79 -7.99 3.89
N GLN A 50 9.79 -7.45 3.17
CA GLN A 50 11.07 -7.01 3.71
C GLN A 50 11.04 -5.56 4.21
N LYS A 51 9.86 -4.93 4.27
CA LYS A 51 9.65 -3.50 4.61
C LYS A 51 10.36 -2.54 3.65
N GLU A 52 10.59 -2.96 2.42
CA GLU A 52 11.16 -2.11 1.37
C GLU A 52 10.05 -1.40 0.62
N LEU A 53 10.26 -0.12 0.33
CA LEU A 53 9.31 0.70 -0.40
C LEU A 53 9.32 0.29 -1.87
N ILE A 54 8.24 -0.36 -2.31
CA ILE A 54 8.08 -0.79 -3.71
C ILE A 54 7.36 0.25 -4.55
N ALA A 55 6.53 1.08 -3.92
CA ALA A 55 5.82 2.15 -4.59
C ALA A 55 5.43 3.26 -3.63
N LYS A 56 5.33 4.46 -4.19
CA LYS A 56 4.96 5.66 -3.45
C LYS A 56 4.24 6.63 -4.35
N ARG A 57 3.27 7.30 -3.76
CA ARG A 57 2.55 8.43 -4.31
C ARG A 57 2.87 9.65 -3.47
N LYS A 58 3.25 10.75 -4.11
CA LYS A 58 3.57 12.01 -3.42
C LYS A 58 2.31 12.79 -3.07
N ASN A 59 1.39 12.94 -4.02
CA ASN A 59 0.11 13.65 -3.83
C ASN A 59 -1.07 12.74 -4.16
N PRO A 60 -2.25 12.90 -3.55
CA PRO A 60 -3.40 12.01 -3.78
C PRO A 60 -3.83 11.93 -5.25
N SER A 61 -3.69 13.02 -6.00
CA SER A 61 -4.02 13.13 -7.43
C SER A 61 -2.98 12.50 -8.35
N ASP A 62 -1.78 12.18 -7.87
CA ASP A 62 -0.75 11.51 -8.66
C ASP A 62 -1.04 10.01 -8.80
N GLU A 63 -0.42 9.37 -9.78
CA GLU A 63 -0.41 7.91 -9.84
C GLU A 63 0.56 7.29 -8.84
N LEU A 64 0.29 6.03 -8.48
CA LEU A 64 1.19 5.26 -7.63
C LEU A 64 2.42 4.83 -8.45
N CYS A 65 3.52 5.54 -8.29
CA CYS A 65 4.77 5.25 -8.98
C CYS A 65 5.57 4.15 -8.27
N LYS A 66 6.12 3.22 -9.05
CA LYS A 66 7.09 2.24 -8.54
C LYS A 66 8.35 2.97 -8.08
N CYS A 67 8.83 2.63 -6.89
CA CYS A 67 10.14 3.05 -6.42
C CYS A 67 11.16 1.95 -6.76
N HIS A 68 12.38 2.36 -7.13
CA HIS A 68 13.51 1.45 -7.04
C HIS A 68 13.64 1.04 -5.57
N GLN A 69 13.60 -0.27 -5.31
CA GLN A 69 13.61 -0.87 -3.97
C GLN A 69 14.60 -0.16 -3.06
N ALA A 70 14.08 0.69 -2.19
CA ALA A 70 14.87 1.41 -1.20
C ALA A 70 14.45 0.87 0.16
N LYS A 71 15.43 0.39 0.94
CA LYS A 71 15.20 0.03 2.34
C LYS A 71 14.68 1.25 3.08
N VAL A 72 13.50 1.15 3.66
CA VAL A 72 13.02 2.15 4.62
C VAL A 72 13.85 1.93 5.88
N LYS A 73 14.82 2.82 6.13
CA LYS A 73 15.66 2.83 7.35
C LYS A 73 14.84 3.20 8.58
#